data_AF-A0A9D5YXZ1-F1
#
_entry.id   AF-A0A9D5YXZ1-F1
#
_cell.length_a   1.000
_cell.length_b   1.000
_cell.length_c   1.000
_cell.angle_alpha   90.00
_cell.angle_beta   90.00
_cell.angle_gamma   90.00
#
_symmetry.space_group_name_H-M   'P 1'
#
loop_
_entity.id
_entity.type
_entity.pdbx_description
1 polymer ?
#
loop_
_entity_poly.entity_id
_entity_poly.type
_entity_poly.pdbx_seq_one_letter_code
_entity_poly.pdbx_strand_id
1 'polypeptide(L)'
;MSRMGLWLPGERAVRNGRIGRRLAGLAERSGLAVDRVVPVTAVFRDVREADQVLGLARVARRAVEAGYLRERAEGRWTEHLATQPFFASVTLFVVVVDRPRG
;
A
#
# COMPACT_ATOMS: atom_id res chain seq x y z
N MET A 1 -3.54 -22.21 -24.66
CA MET A 1 -3.77 -22.19 -23.20
C MET A 1 -2.54 -21.58 -22.53
N SER A 2 -2.57 -20.27 -22.23
CA SER A 2 -1.46 -19.55 -21.60
C SER A 2 -1.82 -19.21 -20.15
N ARG A 3 -0.96 -19.59 -19.20
CA ARG A 3 -1.14 -19.36 -17.76
C ARG A 3 -1.12 -17.87 -17.46
N MET A 4 -2.27 -17.35 -17.02
CA MET A 4 -2.42 -16.05 -16.40
C MET A 4 -1.79 -16.09 -15.01
N GLY A 5 -0.46 -15.97 -14.98
CA GLY A 5 0.34 -15.95 -13.76
C GLY A 5 0.13 -14.65 -12.98
N LEU A 6 -0.46 -14.81 -11.81
CA LEU A 6 -0.57 -13.90 -10.67
C LEU A 6 0.28 -12.62 -10.76
N TRP A 7 -0.40 -11.51 -10.99
CA TRP A 7 0.10 -10.13 -11.03
C TRP A 7 0.72 -9.73 -9.68
N LEU A 8 2.04 -9.49 -9.62
CA LEU A 8 2.69 -8.71 -8.55
C LEU A 8 3.56 -7.53 -9.12
N PRO A 9 3.05 -6.59 -9.94
CA PRO A 9 3.82 -5.39 -10.31
C PRO A 9 3.94 -4.38 -9.15
N GLY A 10 2.97 -4.36 -8.23
CA GLY A 10 2.90 -3.35 -7.16
C GLY A 10 4.06 -3.38 -6.16
N GLU A 11 4.68 -4.55 -5.95
CA GLU A 11 5.70 -4.73 -4.91
C GLU A 11 7.06 -4.11 -5.27
N ARG A 12 7.36 -3.95 -6.57
CA ARG A 12 8.59 -3.29 -7.03
C ARG A 12 8.42 -1.79 -7.20
N ALA A 13 7.19 -1.35 -7.52
CA ALA A 13 6.87 0.07 -7.68
C ALA A 13 6.86 0.82 -6.33
N VAL A 14 6.53 0.15 -5.22
CA VAL A 14 6.51 0.74 -3.88
C VAL A 14 7.73 0.27 -3.09
N ARG A 15 8.75 1.14 -3.00
CA ARG A 15 9.89 0.94 -2.09
C ARG A 15 9.34 0.62 -0.69
N ASN A 16 9.75 -0.51 -0.12
CA ASN A 16 9.32 -0.99 1.20
C ASN A 16 7.83 -1.38 1.32
N GLY A 17 7.14 -1.80 0.25
CA GLY A 17 5.71 -2.13 0.29
C GLY A 17 5.26 -3.17 1.33
N ARG A 18 6.19 -3.95 1.90
CA ARG A 18 5.94 -4.93 2.98
C ARG A 18 6.46 -4.51 4.35
N ILE A 19 6.95 -3.28 4.51
CA ILE A 19 7.60 -2.82 5.75
C ILE A 19 6.61 -2.72 6.91
N GLY A 20 5.35 -2.37 6.64
CA GLY A 20 4.32 -2.22 7.68
C GLY A 20 4.17 -3.46 8.56
N ARG A 21 4.01 -4.65 7.96
CA ARG A 21 3.91 -5.92 8.71
C ARG A 21 5.21 -6.35 9.39
N ARG A 22 6.35 -5.75 9.04
CA ARG A 22 7.67 -6.04 9.62
C ARG A 22 8.08 -4.99 10.66
N LEU A 23 7.30 -3.93 10.83
CA LEU A 23 7.69 -2.76 11.61
C LEU A 23 7.97 -3.09 13.07
N ALA A 24 7.14 -3.93 13.70
CA ALA A 24 7.34 -4.38 15.08
C ALA A 24 8.71 -5.06 15.26
N GLY A 25 8.99 -6.09 14.45
CA GLY A 25 10.28 -6.78 14.52
C GLY A 25 11.47 -5.90 14.10
N LEU A 26 11.27 -4.89 13.26
CA LEU A 26 12.31 -3.89 12.96
C LEU A 26 12.60 -3.01 14.18
N ALA A 27 11.57 -2.60 14.91
CA ALA A 27 11.71 -1.81 16.13
C ALA A 27 12.47 -2.58 17.23
N GLU A 28 12.11 -3.84 17.46
CA GLU A 28 12.82 -4.70 18.43
C GLU A 28 14.30 -4.85 18.09
N ARG A 29 14.61 -5.13 16.81
CA ARG A 29 16.02 -5.23 16.36
C ARG A 29 16.80 -3.92 16.48
N SER A 30 16.10 -2.79 16.58
CA SER A 30 16.72 -1.47 16.81
C SER A 30 16.87 -1.13 18.30
N GLY A 31 16.49 -2.02 19.22
CA GLY A 31 16.59 -1.82 20.66
C GLY A 31 15.40 -1.09 21.28
N LEU A 32 14.26 -0.99 20.58
CA LEU A 32 13.01 -0.49 21.15
C LEU A 32 12.20 -1.65 21.74
N ALA A 33 11.44 -1.39 22.80
CA ALA A 33 10.47 -2.35 23.33
C ALA A 33 9.13 -2.12 22.64
N VAL A 34 8.57 -3.13 21.97
CA VAL A 34 7.21 -3.03 21.39
C VAL A 34 6.20 -3.28 22.50
N ASP A 35 5.39 -2.28 22.84
CA ASP A 35 4.28 -2.43 23.80
C ASP A 35 3.09 -3.13 23.14
N ARG A 36 2.68 -2.65 21.97
CA ARG A 36 1.56 -3.24 21.22
C ARG A 36 1.60 -2.95 19.74
N VAL A 37 0.94 -3.81 18.99
CA VAL A 37 0.64 -3.64 17.57
C VAL A 37 -0.88 -3.60 17.39
N VAL A 38 -1.40 -2.50 16.86
CA VAL A 38 -2.83 -2.31 16.60
C VAL A 38 -3.08 -2.36 15.10
N PRO A 39 -3.72 -3.42 14.58
CA PRO A 39 -4.17 -3.45 13.20
C PRO A 39 -5.46 -2.63 13.06
N VAL A 40 -5.45 -1.64 12.17
CA VAL A 40 -6.63 -0.83 11.84
C VAL A 40 -6.97 -1.07 10.38
N THR A 41 -8.15 -1.64 10.12
CA THR A 41 -8.63 -1.82 8.76
C THR A 41 -9.49 -0.63 8.35
N ALA A 42 -9.02 0.14 7.38
CA ALA A 42 -9.80 1.19 6.73
C ALA A 42 -10.47 0.62 5.48
N VAL A 43 -11.74 0.97 5.27
CA VAL A 43 -12.54 0.59 4.12
C VAL A 43 -12.98 1.84 3.38
N PHE A 44 -12.72 1.88 2.08
CA PHE A 44 -13.10 2.98 1.20
C PHE A 44 -14.11 2.49 0.17
N ARG A 45 -15.18 3.26 -0.01
CA ARG A 45 -16.19 3.02 -1.07
C ARG A 45 -16.23 4.15 -2.10
N ASP A 46 -15.48 5.21 -1.87
CA ASP A 46 -15.24 6.31 -2.80
C ASP A 46 -13.76 6.29 -3.22
N VAL A 47 -13.50 6.30 -4.53
CA VAL A 47 -12.13 6.28 -5.07
C VAL A 47 -11.37 7.59 -4.76
N ARG A 48 -12.04 8.73 -4.70
CA ARG A 48 -11.43 10.04 -4.41
C ARG A 48 -10.97 10.10 -2.97
N GLU A 49 -11.79 9.61 -2.05
CA GLU A 49 -11.41 9.45 -0.64
C GLU A 49 -10.25 8.48 -0.49
N ALA A 50 -10.33 7.33 -1.17
CA ALA A 50 -9.25 6.35 -1.18
C ALA A 50 -7.94 6.93 -1.73
N ASP A 51 -7.98 7.74 -2.79
CA ASP A 51 -6.78 8.32 -3.41
C ASP A 51 -6.12 9.38 -2.51
N GLN A 52 -6.88 10.12 -1.70
CA GLN A 52 -6.30 11.05 -0.72
C GLN A 52 -5.43 10.33 0.32
N VAL A 53 -5.83 9.10 0.71
CA VAL A 53 -5.11 8.32 1.72
C VAL A 53 -4.05 7.41 1.09
N LEU A 54 -4.40 6.71 0.02
CA LEU A 54 -3.58 5.65 -0.59
C LEU A 54 -2.68 6.19 -1.72
N GLY A 55 -3.02 7.32 -2.32
CA GLY A 55 -2.29 7.90 -3.46
C GLY A 55 -2.23 6.97 -4.67
N LEU A 56 -3.36 6.34 -5.01
CA LEU A 56 -3.53 5.42 -6.13
C LEU A 56 -3.03 6.00 -7.45
N ALA A 57 -3.41 7.24 -7.77
CA ALA A 57 -2.98 7.92 -9.00
C ALA A 57 -1.45 8.10 -9.00
N ARG A 58 -0.88 8.55 -7.87
CA ARG A 58 0.57 8.74 -7.72
C ARG A 58 1.35 7.43 -7.86
N VAL A 59 0.82 6.33 -7.33
CA VAL A 59 1.45 4.99 -7.46
C VAL A 59 1.37 4.50 -8.91
N ALA A 60 0.23 4.70 -9.58
CA ALA A 60 0.06 4.32 -10.98
C ALA A 60 1.01 5.10 -11.90
N ARG A 61 1.15 6.42 -11.70
CA ARG A 61 2.12 7.24 -12.44
C ARG A 61 3.56 6.74 -12.29
N ARG A 62 3.99 6.45 -11.06
CA ARG A 62 5.32 5.88 -10.81
C ARG A 62 5.51 4.52 -11.49
N ALA A 63 4.46 3.71 -11.56
CA ALA A 63 4.50 2.45 -12.27
C ALA A 63 4.60 2.64 -13.79
N VAL A 64 4.00 3.69 -14.36
CA VAL A 64 4.23 4.09 -15.77
C VAL A 64 5.67 4.56 -15.98
N GLU A 65 6.15 5.49 -15.16
CA GLU A 65 7.53 6.03 -15.22
C GLU A 65 8.59 4.92 -15.13
N ALA A 66 8.34 3.90 -14.29
CA ALA A 66 9.20 2.74 -14.15
C ALA A 66 9.00 1.66 -15.24
N GLY A 67 8.13 1.90 -16.23
CA GLY A 67 7.85 0.97 -17.33
C GLY A 67 7.03 -0.27 -16.95
N TYR A 68 6.47 -0.33 -15.74
CA TYR A 68 5.60 -1.43 -15.30
C TYR A 68 4.18 -1.33 -15.88
N LEU A 69 3.74 -0.12 -16.24
CA LEU A 69 2.46 0.14 -16.90
C LEU A 69 2.70 0.88 -18.22
N ARG A 70 1.84 0.64 -19.21
CA ARG A 70 1.86 1.41 -20.47
C ARG A 70 1.39 2.84 -20.20
N GLU A 71 1.89 3.81 -20.98
CA GLU A 71 1.64 5.25 -20.78
C GLU A 71 0.15 5.63 -20.70
N ARG A 72 -0.73 4.98 -21.48
CA ARG A 72 -2.19 5.19 -21.41
C ARG A 72 -2.93 4.34 -20.37
N ALA A 73 -2.22 3.50 -19.62
CA ALA A 73 -2.84 2.61 -18.64
C ALA A 73 -3.26 3.36 -17.37
N GLU A 74 -2.53 4.39 -16.94
CA GLU A 74 -2.86 5.18 -15.74
C GLU A 74 -4.22 5.90 -15.88
N GLY A 75 -4.41 6.65 -16.98
CA GLY A 75 -5.64 7.42 -17.20
C GLY A 75 -6.88 6.52 -17.29
N ARG A 76 -6.81 5.45 -18.09
CA ARG A 76 -7.92 4.49 -18.22
C ARG A 76 -8.23 3.76 -16.91
N TRP A 77 -7.20 3.42 -16.14
CA TRP A 77 -7.40 2.73 -14.87
C TRP A 77 -8.06 3.65 -13.84
N THR A 78 -7.57 4.88 -13.70
CA THR A 78 -8.14 5.87 -12.79
C THR A 78 -9.58 6.23 -13.16
N GLU A 79 -9.87 6.39 -14.45
CA GLU A 79 -11.23 6.67 -14.95
C GLU A 79 -12.18 5.49 -14.73
N HIS A 80 -11.71 4.26 -14.93
CA HIS A 80 -12.49 3.06 -14.62
C HIS A 80 -12.85 2.98 -13.14
N LEU A 81 -11.90 3.24 -12.24
CA LEU A 81 -12.15 3.24 -10.79
C LEU A 81 -13.16 4.32 -10.34
N ALA A 82 -13.23 5.44 -11.07
CA ALA A 82 -14.14 6.55 -10.76
C ALA A 82 -15.55 6.37 -11.31
N THR A 83 -15.74 5.49 -12.29
CA THR A 83 -17.03 5.31 -12.99
C THR A 83 -17.75 4.02 -12.60
N GLN A 84 -17.11 3.15 -11.81
CA GLN A 84 -17.66 1.88 -11.34
C GLN A 84 -17.83 1.88 -9.81
N PRO A 85 -18.68 0.99 -9.26
CA PRO A 85 -18.72 0.75 -7.82
C PRO A 85 -17.31 0.44 -7.29
N PHE A 86 -16.84 1.26 -6.35
CA PHE A 86 -15.50 1.16 -5.81
C PHE A 86 -15.51 0.50 -4.42
N PHE A 87 -14.52 -0.35 -4.20
CA PHE A 87 -14.22 -0.90 -2.89
C PHE A 87 -12.72 -1.10 -2.75
N ALA A 88 -12.15 -0.57 -1.66
CA ALA A 88 -10.81 -0.88 -1.24
C ALA A 88 -10.77 -1.09 0.28
N SER A 89 -9.96 -2.04 0.71
CA SER A 89 -9.64 -2.24 2.13
C SER A 89 -8.13 -2.25 2.31
N VAL A 90 -7.65 -1.52 3.31
CA VAL A 90 -6.25 -1.51 3.70
C VAL A 90 -6.15 -1.75 5.20
N THR A 91 -5.14 -2.50 5.62
CA THR A 91 -4.80 -2.64 7.04
C THR A 91 -3.55 -1.84 7.34
N LEU A 92 -3.69 -0.84 8.21
CA LEU A 92 -2.60 -0.08 8.79
C LEU A 92 -2.15 -0.78 10.08
N PHE A 93 -0.85 -1.02 10.21
CA PHE A 93 -0.26 -1.53 11.45
C PHE A 93 0.31 -0.35 12.24
N VAL A 94 -0.37 0.03 13.32
CA VAL A 94 0.14 1.03 14.27
C VAL A 94 0.96 0.29 15.32
N VAL A 95 2.26 0.59 15.40
CA VAL A 95 3.17 -0.03 16.38
C VAL A 95 3.49 1.02 17.45
N VAL A 96 3.14 0.72 18.69
CA VAL A 96 3.50 1.54 19.87
C VAL A 96 4.76 0.93 20.46
N VAL A 97 5.75 1.79 20.69
CA VAL A 97 7.07 1.38 21.19
C VAL A 97 7.49 2.28 22.34
N ASP A 98 8.20 1.68 23.29
CA ASP A 98 8.87 2.38 24.37
C ASP A 98 10.37 2.39 24.15
N ARG A 99 11.00 3.47 24.62
CA ARG A 99 12.45 3.50 24.77
C ARG A 99 12.79 2.76 26.09
N PRO A 100 13.65 1.73 26.06
CA PRO A 100 14.10 1.11 27.30
C PRO A 100 14.68 2.17 28.21
N ARG A 101 14.22 2.23 29.47
CA ARG A 101 14.88 3.01 30.50
C ARG A 101 16.20 2.28 30.80
N GLY A 102 17.31 2.98 30.63
CA GLY A 102 18.64 2.48 31.00
C GLY A 102 18.77 2.24 32.48
#